data_AF-A0A2T2YK03-F1
#
_entry.id   AF-A0A2T2YK03-F1
#
_cell.length_a   1.000
_cell.length_b   1.000
_cell.length_c   1.000
_cell.angle_alpha   90.00
_cell.angle_beta   90.00
_cell.angle_gamma   90.00
#
_symmetry.space_group_name_H-M   'P 1'
#
loop_
_entity.id
_entity.type
_entity.pdbx_description
1 polymer ?
#
loop_
_entity_poly.entity_id
_entity_poly.type
_entity_poly.pdbx_seq_one_letter_code
_entity_poly.pdbx_strand_id
1 'polypeptide(L)'
;MDPYNSYVLEQPQNIGPTLRNLAEKYLLKHEQTHFDITEFFAKKINEKLASKWFLNEQEASYIIEQATKENNKTHLLYDSLTNHGRDTVQQSKWSREYREKLKIN
;
A
#
# COMPACT_ATOMS: atom_id res chain seq x y z
N MET A 1 -5.53 14.29 -7.54
CA MET A 1 -5.64 13.93 -8.96
C MET A 1 -6.18 12.52 -9.01
N ASP A 2 -7.32 12.31 -9.64
CA ASP A 2 -7.90 10.98 -9.82
C ASP A 2 -7.02 10.18 -10.82
N PRO A 3 -6.39 9.06 -10.41
CA PRO A 3 -5.53 8.27 -11.28
C PRO A 3 -6.29 7.66 -12.47
N TYR A 4 -7.62 7.61 -12.43
CA TYR A 4 -8.47 7.14 -13.53
C TYR A 4 -8.37 8.05 -14.75
N ASN A 5 -8.27 9.36 -14.53
CA ASN A 5 -8.31 10.34 -15.62
C ASN A 5 -7.05 10.26 -16.50
N SER A 6 -5.90 9.86 -15.95
CA SER A 6 -4.67 9.70 -16.74
C SER A 6 -4.55 8.37 -17.49
N TYR A 7 -5.41 7.39 -17.23
CA TYR A 7 -5.50 6.17 -18.05
C TYR A 7 -6.48 6.29 -19.22
N VAL A 8 -7.50 7.15 -19.08
CA VAL A 8 -8.61 7.25 -20.04
C VAL A 8 -8.36 8.29 -21.14
N LEU A 9 -7.46 9.27 -20.92
CA LEU A 9 -7.36 10.43 -21.81
C LEU A 9 -6.46 10.28 -23.05
N GLU A 10 -5.81 9.13 -23.28
CA GLU A 10 -4.86 8.98 -24.41
C GLU A 10 -5.06 7.75 -25.29
N GLN A 11 -6.23 7.10 -25.36
CA GLN A 11 -6.38 5.93 -26.23
C GLN A 11 -7.64 5.97 -27.11
N PRO A 12 -7.53 5.64 -28.41
CA PRO A 12 -8.66 5.65 -29.35
C PRO A 12 -9.74 4.66 -28.91
N GLN A 13 -10.99 5.02 -29.19
CA GLN A 13 -12.25 4.44 -28.71
C GLN A 13 -12.56 2.99 -29.14
N ASN A 14 -11.57 2.10 -29.24
CA ASN A 14 -11.79 0.68 -29.58
C ASN A 14 -10.74 -0.23 -28.91
N ILE A 15 -10.85 -0.42 -27.61
CA ILE A 15 -10.11 -1.45 -26.88
C ILE A 15 -11.08 -2.51 -26.36
N GLY A 16 -11.05 -3.68 -27.00
CA GLY A 16 -11.90 -4.83 -26.64
C GLY A 16 -11.69 -5.32 -25.20
N PRO A 17 -12.51 -6.28 -24.73
CA PRO A 17 -12.62 -6.71 -23.32
C PRO A 17 -11.29 -7.13 -22.67
N THR A 18 -10.28 -7.50 -23.45
CA THR A 18 -8.99 -8.00 -22.97
C THR A 18 -8.12 -6.95 -22.29
N LEU A 19 -8.06 -5.71 -22.82
CA LEU A 19 -7.17 -4.66 -22.29
C LEU A 19 -7.71 -4.06 -21.00
N ARG A 20 -9.04 -3.92 -20.91
CA ARG A 20 -9.73 -3.52 -19.68
C ARG A 20 -9.45 -4.49 -18.53
N ASN A 21 -9.58 -5.79 -18.77
CA ASN A 21 -9.34 -6.82 -17.77
C ASN A 21 -7.89 -6.80 -17.24
N LEU A 22 -6.93 -6.39 -18.07
CA LEU A 22 -5.53 -6.30 -17.68
C LEU A 22 -5.26 -5.07 -16.79
N ALA A 23 -5.85 -3.91 -17.14
CA ALA A 23 -5.78 -2.71 -16.31
C ALA A 23 -6.43 -2.93 -14.93
N GLU A 24 -7.58 -3.60 -14.90
CA GLU A 24 -8.26 -3.97 -13.64
C GLU A 24 -7.38 -4.87 -12.76
N LYS A 25 -6.66 -5.83 -13.35
CA LYS A 25 -5.72 -6.69 -12.60
C LYS A 25 -4.54 -5.92 -12.02
N TYR A 26 -3.97 -4.97 -12.77
CA TYR A 26 -2.85 -4.16 -12.26
C TYR A 26 -3.29 -3.20 -11.16
N LEU A 27 -4.47 -2.61 -11.28
CA LEU A 27 -5.07 -1.79 -10.23
C LEU A 27 -5.35 -2.63 -8.99
N LEU A 28 -5.99 -3.79 -9.16
CA LEU A 28 -6.32 -4.66 -8.03
C LEU A 28 -5.05 -5.09 -7.26
N LYS A 29 -3.95 -5.38 -7.96
CA LYS A 29 -2.67 -5.69 -7.32
C LYS A 29 -2.05 -4.46 -6.63
N HIS A 30 -2.25 -3.27 -7.18
CA HIS A 30 -1.78 -2.03 -6.59
C HIS A 30 -2.45 -1.79 -5.23
N GLU A 31 -3.77 -1.90 -5.18
CA GLU A 31 -4.56 -1.77 -3.94
C GLU A 31 -4.24 -2.88 -2.92
N GLN A 32 -4.02 -4.13 -3.37
CA GLN A 32 -3.58 -5.20 -2.48
C GLN A 32 -2.29 -4.86 -1.75
N THR A 33 -1.33 -4.22 -2.42
CA THR A 33 -0.07 -3.84 -1.80
C THR A 33 -0.27 -2.71 -0.78
N HIS A 34 -1.22 -1.79 -1.00
CA HIS A 34 -1.61 -0.82 0.03
C HIS A 34 -2.19 -1.49 1.28
N PHE A 35 -3.04 -2.51 1.11
CA PHE A 35 -3.55 -3.30 2.24
C PHE A 35 -2.42 -4.02 2.98
N ASP A 36 -1.47 -4.63 2.26
CA ASP A 36 -0.31 -5.30 2.87
C ASP A 36 0.57 -4.31 3.67
N ILE A 37 0.75 -3.08 3.17
CA ILE A 37 1.46 -2.00 3.90
C ILE A 37 0.74 -1.63 5.19
N THR A 38 -0.58 -1.44 5.13
CA THR A 38 -1.40 -1.09 6.29
C THR A 38 -1.36 -2.18 7.36
N GLU A 39 -1.52 -3.45 6.95
CA GLU A 39 -1.46 -4.60 7.86
C GLU A 39 -0.10 -4.70 8.56
N PHE A 40 1.00 -4.46 7.84
CA PHE A 40 2.34 -4.46 8.44
C PHE A 40 2.47 -3.42 9.56
N PHE A 41 1.96 -2.20 9.36
CA PHE A 41 1.99 -1.17 10.39
C PHE A 41 1.01 -1.46 11.54
N ALA A 42 -0.14 -2.08 11.27
CA ALA A 42 -1.06 -2.54 12.31
C ALA A 42 -0.41 -3.59 13.22
N LYS A 43 0.29 -4.57 12.64
CA LYS A 43 1.09 -5.56 13.40
C LYS A 43 2.18 -4.89 14.23
N LYS A 44 2.93 -3.96 13.64
CA LYS A 44 3.98 -3.20 14.35
C LYS A 44 3.43 -2.42 15.55
N ILE A 45 2.23 -1.83 15.42
CA ILE A 45 1.53 -1.18 16.53
C ILE A 45 1.21 -2.20 17.62
N ASN A 46 0.56 -3.31 17.25
CA ASN A 46 0.15 -4.35 18.20
C ASN A 46 1.34 -4.93 18.97
N GLU A 47 2.44 -5.25 18.28
CA GLU A 47 3.67 -5.74 18.91
C GLU A 47 4.25 -4.72 19.88
N LYS A 48 4.31 -3.44 19.50
CA LYS A 48 4.87 -2.40 20.35
C LYS A 48 4.00 -2.14 21.58
N LEU A 49 2.68 -2.14 21.43
CA LEU A 49 1.75 -2.02 22.55
C LEU A 49 1.85 -3.24 23.48
N ALA A 50 1.86 -4.46 22.93
CA ALA A 50 1.95 -5.70 23.70
C ALA A 50 3.30 -5.89 24.43
N SER A 51 4.38 -5.29 23.91
CA SER A 51 5.71 -5.35 24.56
C SER A 51 5.80 -4.56 25.88
N LYS A 52 4.77 -3.78 26.23
CA LYS A 52 4.77 -2.89 27.39
C LYS A 52 3.87 -3.47 28.47
N TRP A 53 4.44 -3.67 29.66
CA TRP A 53 3.70 -4.09 30.85
C TRP A 53 2.62 -3.08 31.27
N PHE A 54 2.91 -1.79 31.10
CA PHE A 54 2.00 -0.70 31.40
C PHE A 54 2.18 0.39 30.34
N LEU A 55 1.06 0.99 29.93
CA LEU A 55 0.99 2.15 29.04
C LEU A 55 -0.11 3.07 29.55
N ASN A 56 0.20 4.36 29.66
CA ASN A 56 -0.86 5.36 29.74
C ASN A 56 -1.39 5.71 28.33
N GLU A 57 -2.52 6.42 28.30
CA GLU A 57 -3.20 6.80 27.06
C GLU A 57 -2.29 7.64 26.14
N GLN A 58 -1.46 8.53 26.69
CA GLN A 58 -0.58 9.39 25.91
C GLN A 58 0.53 8.57 25.24
N GLU A 59 1.11 7.59 25.94
CA GLU A 59 2.13 6.70 25.39
C GLU A 59 1.56 5.80 24.29
N ALA A 60 0.37 5.23 24.50
CA ALA A 60 -0.32 4.42 23.50
C ALA A 60 -0.66 5.27 22.25
N SER A 61 -1.21 6.47 22.45
CA SER A 61 -1.52 7.41 21.38
C SER A 61 -0.27 7.80 20.58
N TYR A 62 0.84 8.06 21.26
CA TYR A 62 2.11 8.36 20.60
C TYR A 62 2.61 7.20 19.74
N ILE A 63 2.53 5.96 20.22
CA ILE A 63 2.91 4.75 19.46
C ILE A 63 2.08 4.65 18.17
N ILE A 64 0.76 4.82 18.28
CA ILE A 64 -0.17 4.75 17.15
C ILE A 64 0.11 5.88 16.16
N GLU A 65 0.31 7.11 16.64
CA GLU A 65 0.55 8.28 15.81
C GLU A 65 1.85 8.15 15.00
N GLN A 66 2.94 7.69 15.63
CA GLN A 66 4.21 7.49 14.93
C GLN A 66 4.08 6.42 13.84
N ALA A 67 3.47 5.28 14.14
CA ALA A 67 3.27 4.23 13.16
C ALA A 67 2.33 4.66 12.02
N THR A 68 1.29 5.44 12.31
CA THR A 68 0.37 5.99 11.29
C THR A 68 1.09 6.99 10.38
N LYS A 69 1.96 7.84 10.93
CA LYS A 69 2.81 8.76 10.15
C LYS A 69 3.75 8.00 9.22
N GLU A 70 4.37 6.92 9.71
CA GLU A 70 5.23 6.06 8.88
C GLU A 70 4.43 5.32 7.81
N ASN A 71 3.23 4.81 8.14
CA ASN A 71 2.31 4.19 7.20
C ASN A 71 2.00 5.15 6.04
N ASN A 72 1.54 6.36 6.34
CA ASN A 72 1.19 7.36 5.33
C ASN A 72 2.38 7.72 4.43
N LYS A 73 3.57 7.93 5.00
CA LYS A 73 4.80 8.17 4.22
C LYS A 73 5.11 7.00 3.29
N THR A 74 4.88 5.77 3.75
CA THR A 74 5.15 4.57 2.98
C THR A 74 4.17 4.42 1.82
N HIS A 75 2.87 4.66 2.03
CA HIS A 75 1.88 4.67 0.95
C HIS A 75 2.23 5.70 -0.13
N LEU A 76 2.59 6.93 0.26
CA LEU A 76 3.00 7.98 -0.68
C LEU A 76 4.26 7.61 -1.47
N LEU A 77 5.23 6.97 -0.81
CA LEU A 77 6.45 6.49 -1.47
C LEU A 77 6.13 5.37 -2.47
N TYR A 78 5.27 4.43 -2.10
CA TYR A 78 4.82 3.35 -2.97
C TYR A 78 4.08 3.87 -4.21
N ASP A 79 3.16 4.82 -4.03
CA ASP A 79 2.46 5.49 -5.14
C ASP A 79 3.45 6.14 -6.10
N SER A 80 4.38 6.94 -5.56
CA SER A 80 5.38 7.65 -6.34
C SER A 80 6.29 6.69 -7.13
N LEU A 81 6.83 5.67 -6.46
CA LEU A 81 7.79 4.75 -7.06
C LEU A 81 7.15 3.75 -8.03
N THR A 82 5.84 3.51 -7.92
CA THR A 82 5.13 2.65 -8.87
C THR A 82 4.41 3.42 -9.96
N ASN A 83 4.52 4.76 -9.98
CA ASN A 83 3.73 5.63 -10.85
C ASN A 83 2.22 5.28 -10.76
N HIS A 84 1.71 5.22 -9.52
CA HIS A 84 0.34 4.79 -9.20
C HIS A 84 -0.02 3.45 -9.85
N GLY A 85 0.86 2.45 -9.67
CA GLY A 85 0.68 1.10 -10.18
C GLY A 85 1.08 0.85 -11.64
N ARG A 86 1.51 1.86 -12.41
CA ARG A 86 1.94 1.71 -13.83
C ARG A 86 3.27 0.96 -13.99
N ASP A 87 4.20 1.16 -13.06
CA ASP A 87 5.47 0.43 -13.04
C ASP A 87 5.27 -0.93 -12.37
N THR A 88 5.02 -1.94 -13.21
CA THR A 88 4.75 -3.32 -12.77
C THR A 88 5.96 -4.00 -12.13
N VAL A 89 7.18 -3.55 -12.44
CA VAL A 89 8.41 -4.07 -11.84
C VAL A 89 8.52 -3.58 -10.41
N GLN A 90 8.34 -2.28 -10.19
CA GLN A 90 8.35 -1.71 -8.85
C GLN A 90 7.17 -2.22 -8.03
N GLN A 91 5.97 -2.33 -8.61
CA GLN A 91 4.81 -2.90 -7.93
C GLN A 91 5.08 -4.34 -7.44
N SER A 92 5.74 -5.15 -8.27
CA SER A 92 6.08 -6.53 -7.90
C SER A 92 7.16 -6.61 -6.81
N LYS A 93 8.13 -5.70 -6.81
CA LYS A 93 9.15 -5.63 -5.73
C LYS A 93 8.49 -5.30 -4.39
N TRP A 94 7.65 -4.28 -4.36
CA TRP A 94 6.94 -3.83 -3.17
C TRP A 94 5.96 -4.90 -2.63
N SER A 95 5.15 -5.49 -3.52
CA SER A 95 4.24 -6.58 -3.15
C SER A 95 5.00 -7.76 -2.54
N ARG A 96 6.16 -8.15 -3.12
CA ARG A 96 6.99 -9.20 -2.54
C ARG A 96 7.55 -8.80 -1.17
N GLU A 97 8.12 -7.61 -1.06
CA GLU A 97 8.71 -7.12 0.18
C GLU A 97 7.72 -7.14 1.34
N TYR A 98 6.52 -6.59 1.15
CA TYR A 98 5.51 -6.51 2.20
C TYR A 98 4.91 -7.87 2.54
N ARG A 99 4.72 -8.76 1.55
CA ARG A 99 4.32 -10.15 1.84
C ARG A 99 5.36 -10.91 2.64
N GLU A 100 6.65 -10.71 2.38
CA GLU A 100 7.71 -11.33 3.19
C GLU A 100 7.72 -10.74 4.60
N LYS A 101 7.58 -9.42 4.76
CA LYS A 101 7.43 -8.78 6.08
C LYS A 101 6.24 -9.32 6.87
N LEU A 102 5.14 -9.68 6.21
CA LEU A 102 3.94 -10.21 6.86
C LEU A 102 4.00 -11.69 7.23
N LYS A 103 4.88 -12.47 6.59
CA LYS A 103 5.13 -13.90 6.89
C LYS A 103 6.02 -14.10 8.11
N ILE A 104 6.90 -13.15 8.40
CA ILE A 104 7.82 -13.22 9.52
C ILE A 104 7.06 -12.74 10.77
N ASN A 105 6.28 -13.64 11.37
CA ASN A 105 5.65 -13.50 12.69
C ASN A 105 5.74 -14.83 13.44
#